data_AF-A0AAV9PFN0-F1
#
_entry.id   AF-A0AAV9PFN0-F1
#
_cell.length_a   1.000
_cell.length_b   1.000
_cell.length_c   1.000
_cell.angle_alpha   90.00
_cell.angle_beta   90.00
_cell.angle_gamma   90.00
#
_symmetry.space_group_name_H-M   'P 1'
#
loop_
_entity.id
_entity.type
_entity.pdbx_description
1 polymer ?
#
loop_
_entity_poly.entity_id
_entity_poly.type
_entity_poly.pdbx_seq_one_letter_code
_entity_poly.pdbx_strand_id
1 'polypeptide(L)'
;MLAFTVYFHISTSEHRSFSNERTSNRAVLFTESIPGWFYLIFVVFFLFRGIIWASSSGNNVGYHPIDMLIYDAQSQYDAYLRDAAAGTTLDQAVENYRKRYSRYPPPGFDHWYRYATERDTVIIDSYDSIHRDLVPFWSLSPEEVRYRTKQLLQNPWHNATGISVRDGKAATSTRVVDDHWSTMSSLVDMISAFSEWLPDMDLAFNINNEGRIAVPWETQARKPQKAEAAGEVSAPRPQFSTNRAAQWEPLPNYNTEEQKMQDLGWQSIFHSHGSAHCPPGSPAREQRNWDRGSLCSSCAAPHSMGLFPANWTELSDVCHQPDLAELHGFYNSPSAFRTSYELLPLFSQSKAPGFDDIL
;
A
#
# COMPACT_ATOMS: atom_id res chain seq x y z
N MET A 1 42.68 16.17 11.11
CA MET A 1 43.97 16.82 10.81
C MET A 1 45.05 16.15 11.66
N LEU A 2 45.92 15.35 11.04
CA LEU A 2 47.17 14.88 11.65
C LEU A 2 48.29 15.53 10.86
N ALA A 3 49.02 16.47 11.46
CA ALA A 3 50.14 17.15 10.84
C ALA A 3 51.41 16.31 11.04
N PHE A 4 52.08 15.95 9.94
CA PHE A 4 53.42 15.37 9.99
C PHE A 4 54.43 16.41 9.52
N THR A 5 55.26 16.88 10.45
CA THR A 5 56.41 17.74 10.16
C THR A 5 57.58 16.87 9.71
N VAL A 6 58.06 17.07 8.48
CA VAL A 6 59.28 16.41 7.98
C VAL A 6 60.45 17.37 8.17
N TYR A 7 61.41 16.98 9.01
CA TYR A 7 62.63 17.75 9.27
C TYR A 7 63.73 17.28 8.32
N PHE A 8 64.28 18.18 7.50
CA PHE A 8 65.41 17.89 6.62
C PHE A 8 66.71 18.37 7.28
N HIS A 9 67.61 17.44 7.60
CA HIS A 9 68.96 17.78 8.06
C HIS A 9 69.90 17.80 6.84
N ILE A 10 70.30 18.98 6.40
CA ILE A 10 71.35 19.15 5.39
C ILE A 10 72.68 19.31 6.15
N SER A 11 73.62 18.39 5.95
CA SER A 11 74.97 18.48 6.52
C SER A 11 75.90 19.11 5.47
N THR A 12 76.43 20.29 5.75
CA THR A 12 77.52 20.91 4.98
C THR A 12 78.86 20.44 5.53
N SER A 13 79.66 19.78 4.69
CA SER A 13 80.99 19.28 5.06
C SER A 13 82.01 20.42 5.17
N GLU A 14 82.53 20.67 6.36
CA GLU A 14 83.78 21.43 6.56
C GLU A 14 84.91 20.48 7.00
N HIS A 15 86.01 20.54 6.25
CA HIS A 15 87.27 19.85 6.52
C HIS A 15 88.04 20.56 7.65
N ARG A 16 88.37 19.84 8.74
CA ARG A 16 89.48 20.21 9.63
C ARG A 16 90.21 18.98 10.18
N SER A 17 91.52 18.96 9.95
CA SER A 17 92.52 17.99 10.40
C SER A 17 93.04 18.30 11.82
N PHE A 18 93.16 17.31 12.71
CA PHE A 18 94.42 16.83 13.31
C PHE A 18 94.21 15.83 14.48
N SER A 19 94.98 14.73 14.42
CA SER A 19 95.54 13.82 15.46
C SER A 19 94.83 13.63 16.82
N ASN A 20 94.44 12.41 17.18
CA ASN A 20 95.29 11.40 17.83
C ASN A 20 94.45 10.20 18.34
N GLU A 21 95.11 9.05 18.40
CA GLU A 21 94.64 7.69 18.70
C GLU A 21 93.74 7.53 19.94
N ARG A 22 92.62 6.81 19.77
CA ARG A 22 92.05 5.92 20.81
C ARG A 22 91.04 4.93 20.22
N THR A 23 91.39 3.65 20.36
CA THR A 23 90.52 2.48 20.57
C THR A 23 89.23 2.40 19.74
N SER A 24 89.34 1.65 18.64
CA SER A 24 88.24 1.16 17.81
C SER A 24 87.26 0.29 18.60
N ASN A 25 86.05 0.79 18.79
CA ASN A 25 84.79 0.04 18.76
C ASN A 25 83.65 1.06 18.57
N ARG A 26 83.49 1.54 17.33
CA ARG A 26 82.33 2.34 16.92
C ARG A 26 81.33 1.41 16.25
N ALA A 27 80.14 1.31 16.83
CA ALA A 27 78.96 0.79 16.15
C ALA A 27 78.77 1.57 14.84
N VAL A 28 78.86 0.88 13.70
CA VAL A 28 78.54 1.43 12.39
C VAL A 28 77.03 1.56 12.34
N LEU A 29 76.52 2.73 12.76
CA LEU A 29 75.17 3.16 12.38
C LEU A 29 75.22 3.38 10.87
N PHE A 30 74.74 2.40 10.11
CA PHE A 30 74.41 2.55 8.69
C PHE A 30 73.40 3.70 8.57
N THR A 31 73.90 4.90 8.35
CA THR A 31 73.14 6.00 7.78
C THR A 31 73.31 5.88 6.27
N GLU A 32 72.74 4.81 5.68
CA GLU A 32 72.52 4.83 4.25
C GLU A 32 71.56 5.99 3.99
N SER A 33 72.09 7.01 3.34
CA SER A 33 71.32 8.17 2.91
C SER A 33 70.26 7.64 1.95
N ILE A 34 69.00 7.73 2.35
CA ILE A 34 67.88 7.31 1.52
C ILE A 34 68.01 8.04 0.17
N PRO A 35 68.16 7.33 -0.95
CA PRO A 35 68.48 7.97 -2.21
C PRO A 35 67.29 8.84 -2.65
N GLY A 36 67.59 10.03 -3.19
CA GLY A 36 66.59 11.08 -3.47
C GLY A 36 65.38 10.64 -4.32
N TRP A 37 65.55 9.61 -5.15
CA TRP A 37 64.46 9.02 -5.94
C TRP A 37 63.36 8.39 -5.07
N PHE A 38 63.68 7.92 -3.86
CA PHE A 38 62.71 7.36 -2.92
C PHE A 38 61.76 8.44 -2.40
N TYR A 39 62.28 9.65 -2.10
CA TYR A 39 61.44 10.79 -1.71
C TYR A 39 60.56 11.29 -2.87
N LEU A 40 61.06 11.23 -4.11
CA LEU A 40 60.26 11.55 -5.30
C LEU A 40 59.07 10.60 -5.47
N ILE A 41 59.23 9.31 -5.16
CA ILE A 41 58.12 8.34 -5.17
C ILE A 41 57.05 8.73 -4.14
N PHE A 42 57.45 9.12 -2.93
CA PHE A 42 56.49 9.59 -1.92
C PHE A 42 55.77 10.86 -2.37
N VAL A 43 56.48 11.84 -2.93
CA VAL A 43 55.87 13.07 -3.44
C VAL A 43 54.88 12.75 -4.57
N VAL A 44 55.24 11.89 -5.51
CA VAL A 44 54.34 11.45 -6.60
C VAL A 44 53.12 10.72 -6.04
N PHE A 45 53.30 9.84 -5.05
CA PHE A 45 52.19 9.14 -4.41
C PHE A 45 51.25 10.09 -3.65
N PHE A 46 51.81 11.06 -2.93
CA PHE A 46 51.03 12.09 -2.22
C PHE A 46 50.30 13.02 -3.19
N LEU A 47 50.93 13.43 -4.29
CA LEU A 47 50.30 14.22 -5.34
C LEU A 47 49.20 13.43 -6.04
N PHE A 48 49.43 12.16 -6.36
CA PHE A 48 48.43 11.28 -6.95
C PHE A 48 47.23 11.07 -6.01
N ARG A 49 47.46 10.84 -4.71
CA ARG A 49 46.40 10.81 -3.70
C ARG A 49 45.69 12.14 -3.53
N GLY A 50 46.42 13.26 -3.59
CA GLY A 50 45.85 14.60 -3.52
C GLY A 50 44.95 14.91 -4.71
N ILE A 51 45.35 14.48 -5.91
CA ILE A 51 44.55 14.60 -7.14
C ILE A 51 43.31 13.70 -7.06
N ILE A 52 43.44 12.44 -6.62
CA ILE A 52 42.29 11.56 -6.41
C ILE A 52 41.33 12.18 -5.40
N TRP A 53 41.82 12.64 -4.25
CA TRP A 53 40.99 13.26 -3.21
C TRP A 53 40.33 14.54 -3.72
N ALA A 54 41.05 15.42 -4.41
CA ALA A 54 40.48 16.63 -5.01
C ALA A 54 39.44 16.30 -6.09
N SER A 55 39.66 15.25 -6.88
CA SER A 55 38.69 14.79 -7.89
C SER A 55 37.47 14.09 -7.30
N SER A 56 37.62 13.40 -6.16
CA SER A 56 36.51 12.77 -5.42
C SER A 56 35.79 13.74 -4.48
N SER A 57 36.37 14.92 -4.22
CA SER A 57 35.79 15.99 -3.41
C SER A 57 34.89 16.93 -4.24
N GLY A 58 34.47 16.51 -5.44
CA GLY A 58 33.40 17.17 -6.17
C GLY A 58 32.12 17.09 -5.35
N ASN A 59 31.59 18.25 -4.94
CA ASN A 59 30.31 18.49 -4.26
C ASN A 59 29.33 17.31 -4.25
N ASN A 60 29.53 16.35 -3.34
CA ASN A 60 28.49 15.40 -2.99
C ASN A 60 27.51 16.15 -2.10
N VAL A 61 26.56 16.86 -2.71
CA VAL A 61 25.32 17.23 -2.02
C VAL A 61 24.60 15.91 -1.79
N GLY A 62 24.89 15.28 -0.65
CA GLY A 62 24.18 14.09 -0.21
C GLY A 62 22.78 14.51 0.22
N TYR A 63 21.82 14.49 -0.71
CA TYR A 63 20.42 14.63 -0.36
C TYR A 63 20.03 13.51 0.59
N HIS A 64 19.30 13.83 1.66
CA HIS A 64 18.77 12.80 2.52
C HIS A 64 17.69 12.02 1.74
N PRO A 65 17.59 10.68 1.84
CA PRO A 65 16.56 9.93 1.10
C PRO A 65 15.14 10.47 1.29
N ILE A 66 14.81 10.96 2.49
CA ILE A 66 13.53 11.62 2.77
C ILE A 66 13.29 12.84 1.88
N ASP A 67 14.31 13.66 1.59
CA ASP A 67 14.14 14.85 0.73
C ASP A 67 13.71 14.44 -0.69
N MET A 68 14.30 13.35 -1.20
CA MET A 68 13.92 12.78 -2.50
C MET A 68 12.51 12.20 -2.46
N LEU A 69 12.16 11.46 -1.40
CA LEU A 69 10.82 10.90 -1.24
C LEU A 69 9.74 11.97 -1.13
N ILE A 70 10.00 13.07 -0.41
CA ILE A 70 9.07 14.21 -0.31
C ILE A 70 8.92 14.87 -1.69
N TYR A 71 10.01 15.09 -2.41
CA TYR A 71 9.98 15.67 -3.75
C TYR A 71 9.17 14.80 -4.73
N ASP A 72 9.45 13.50 -4.75
CA ASP A 72 8.75 12.54 -5.62
C ASP A 72 7.26 12.44 -5.25
N ALA A 73 6.94 12.41 -3.96
CA ALA A 73 5.56 12.39 -3.48
C ALA A 73 4.80 13.67 -3.87
N GLN A 74 5.42 14.84 -3.78
CA GLN A 74 4.82 16.10 -4.22
C GLN A 74 4.55 16.09 -5.73
N SER A 75 5.51 15.63 -6.53
CA SER A 75 5.35 15.52 -7.98
C SER A 75 4.20 14.58 -8.37
N GLN A 76 4.11 13.42 -7.71
CA GLN A 76 3.02 12.45 -7.91
C GLN A 76 1.66 13.02 -7.47
N TYR A 77 1.61 13.70 -6.32
CA TYR A 77 0.40 14.34 -5.82
C TYR A 77 -0.09 15.43 -6.77
N ASP A 78 0.80 16.30 -7.25
CA ASP A 78 0.43 17.36 -8.19
C ASP A 78 -0.05 16.78 -9.54
N ALA A 79 0.54 15.68 -9.99
CA ALA A 79 0.09 14.96 -11.17
C ALA A 79 -1.31 14.35 -10.97
N TYR A 80 -1.53 13.71 -9.82
CA TYR A 80 -2.82 13.16 -9.43
C TYR A 80 -3.90 14.25 -9.36
N LEU A 81 -3.61 15.39 -8.73
CA LEU A 81 -4.57 16.50 -8.66
C LEU A 81 -4.95 17.04 -10.03
N ARG A 82 -3.99 17.19 -10.95
CA ARG A 82 -4.27 17.63 -12.32
C ARG A 82 -5.17 16.63 -13.06
N ASP A 83 -4.98 15.35 -12.81
CA ASP A 83 -5.76 14.26 -13.42
C ASP A 83 -7.17 14.17 -12.82
N ALA A 84 -7.29 14.16 -11.49
CA ALA A 84 -8.55 14.00 -10.75
C ALA A 84 -9.51 15.19 -10.86
N ALA A 85 -8.98 16.37 -11.18
CA ALA A 85 -9.76 17.60 -11.39
C ALA A 85 -10.00 17.94 -12.87
N ALA A 86 -9.68 17.03 -13.80
CA ALA A 86 -9.74 17.33 -15.24
C ALA A 86 -11.17 17.49 -15.79
N GLY A 87 -12.17 16.87 -15.16
CA GLY A 87 -13.58 16.92 -15.57
C GLY A 87 -14.28 18.23 -15.18
N THR A 88 -14.01 19.33 -15.89
CA THR A 88 -14.61 20.66 -15.58
C THR A 88 -16.06 20.83 -16.01
N THR A 89 -16.57 19.89 -16.82
CA THR A 89 -17.97 19.82 -17.24
C THR A 89 -18.48 18.39 -17.08
N LEU A 90 -19.81 18.22 -16.99
CA LEU A 90 -20.42 16.90 -16.89
C LEU A 90 -20.03 15.98 -18.05
N ASP A 91 -20.06 16.48 -19.29
CA ASP A 91 -19.71 15.69 -20.48
C ASP A 91 -18.24 15.24 -20.45
N GLN A 92 -17.32 16.12 -20.01
CA GLN A 92 -15.92 15.76 -19.84
C GLN A 92 -15.72 14.72 -18.73
N ALA A 93 -16.40 14.86 -17.60
CA ALA A 93 -16.33 13.90 -16.50
C ALA A 93 -16.84 12.51 -16.94
N VAL A 94 -17.92 12.46 -17.75
CA VAL A 94 -18.42 11.22 -18.34
C VAL A 94 -17.40 10.61 -19.32
N GLU A 95 -16.77 11.43 -20.18
CA GLU A 95 -15.76 10.96 -21.11
C GLU A 95 -14.50 10.42 -20.40
N ASN A 96 -14.03 11.12 -19.37
CA ASN A 96 -12.89 10.71 -18.55
C ASN A 96 -13.18 9.41 -17.80
N TYR A 97 -14.36 9.30 -17.17
CA TYR A 97 -14.80 8.06 -16.51
C TYR A 97 -14.77 6.88 -17.48
N ARG A 98 -15.26 7.08 -18.71
CA ARG A 98 -15.23 6.05 -19.76
C ARG A 98 -13.82 5.67 -20.19
N LYS A 99 -12.93 6.65 -20.37
CA LYS A 99 -11.52 6.41 -20.72
C LYS A 99 -10.80 5.63 -19.62
N ARG A 100 -11.09 5.94 -18.36
CA ARG A 100 -10.43 5.37 -17.18
C ARG A 100 -10.92 3.96 -16.86
N TYR A 101 -12.23 3.73 -16.91
CA TYR A 101 -12.86 2.51 -16.40
C TYR A 101 -13.47 1.61 -17.47
N SER A 102 -13.37 2.02 -18.75
CA SER A 102 -13.98 1.34 -19.90
C SER A 102 -15.49 1.10 -19.75
N ARG A 103 -16.19 1.96 -18.99
CA ARG A 103 -17.62 1.84 -18.63
C ARG A 103 -18.29 3.20 -18.59
N TYR A 104 -19.60 3.23 -18.75
CA TYR A 104 -20.39 4.43 -18.48
C TYR A 104 -20.51 4.66 -16.96
N PRO A 105 -20.57 5.93 -16.51
CA PRO A 105 -20.93 6.24 -15.13
C PRO A 105 -22.29 5.63 -14.74
N PRO A 106 -22.52 5.37 -13.44
CA PRO A 106 -23.79 4.84 -12.96
C PRO A 106 -24.95 5.83 -13.21
N PRO A 107 -26.21 5.35 -13.21
CA PRO A 107 -27.37 6.24 -13.21
C PRO A 107 -27.29 7.24 -12.05
N GLY A 108 -27.63 8.51 -12.30
CA GLY A 108 -27.51 9.60 -11.32
C GLY A 108 -26.11 10.20 -11.20
N PHE A 109 -25.24 10.02 -12.21
CA PHE A 109 -23.92 10.65 -12.21
C PHE A 109 -23.95 12.17 -12.41
N ASP A 110 -24.91 12.70 -13.18
CA ASP A 110 -25.16 14.15 -13.33
C ASP A 110 -25.46 14.82 -11.98
N HIS A 111 -26.18 14.06 -11.20
CA HIS A 111 -26.61 14.30 -9.86
C HIS A 111 -25.39 14.35 -8.91
N TRP A 112 -24.57 13.30 -8.89
CA TRP A 112 -23.27 13.32 -8.20
C TRP A 112 -22.40 14.51 -8.61
N TYR A 113 -22.26 14.77 -9.92
CA TYR A 113 -21.44 15.86 -10.45
C TYR A 113 -21.88 17.22 -9.90
N ARG A 114 -23.19 17.50 -9.90
CA ARG A 114 -23.74 18.73 -9.30
C ARG A 114 -23.45 18.79 -7.80
N TYR A 115 -23.70 17.72 -7.08
CA TYR A 115 -23.45 17.66 -5.63
C TYR A 115 -21.99 17.94 -5.27
N ALA A 116 -21.06 17.35 -6.02
CA ALA A 116 -19.62 17.47 -5.82
C ALA A 116 -19.11 18.88 -6.16
N THR A 117 -19.56 19.44 -7.28
CA THR A 117 -19.17 20.79 -7.73
C THR A 117 -19.72 21.90 -6.83
N GLU A 118 -20.96 21.78 -6.34
CA GLU A 118 -21.54 22.72 -5.36
C GLU A 118 -20.80 22.74 -4.00
N ARG A 119 -19.97 21.72 -3.74
CA ARG A 119 -19.20 21.54 -2.49
C ARG A 119 -17.69 21.69 -2.69
N ASP A 120 -17.27 22.21 -3.84
CA ASP A 120 -15.86 22.40 -4.18
C ASP A 120 -15.01 21.13 -4.02
N THR A 121 -15.60 19.98 -4.37
CA THR A 121 -14.89 18.70 -4.31
C THR A 121 -13.78 18.68 -5.37
N VAL A 122 -12.56 18.36 -4.95
CA VAL A 122 -11.38 18.33 -5.84
C VAL A 122 -11.39 17.12 -6.78
N ILE A 123 -11.97 16.01 -6.35
CA ILE A 123 -11.99 14.73 -7.07
C ILE A 123 -13.36 14.52 -7.71
N ILE A 124 -13.45 14.62 -9.04
CA ILE A 124 -14.74 14.58 -9.77
C ILE A 124 -14.99 13.25 -10.48
N ASP A 125 -13.95 12.63 -11.05
CA ASP A 125 -14.06 11.45 -11.91
C ASP A 125 -12.96 10.40 -11.66
N SER A 126 -12.16 10.57 -10.61
CA SER A 126 -11.09 9.65 -10.20
C SER A 126 -11.49 8.82 -8.96
N TYR A 127 -12.17 7.70 -9.19
CA TYR A 127 -12.65 6.73 -8.20
C TYR A 127 -12.00 5.34 -8.31
N ASP A 128 -10.68 5.30 -8.48
CA ASP A 128 -9.94 4.05 -8.76
C ASP A 128 -10.11 3.00 -7.66
N SER A 129 -10.16 3.44 -6.40
CA SER A 129 -10.42 2.55 -5.26
C SER A 129 -11.81 1.93 -5.31
N ILE A 130 -12.86 2.73 -5.57
CA ILE A 130 -14.23 2.23 -5.72
C ILE A 130 -14.29 1.26 -6.90
N HIS A 131 -13.67 1.61 -8.03
CA HIS A 131 -13.63 0.74 -9.20
C HIS A 131 -13.00 -0.61 -8.87
N ARG A 132 -11.79 -0.62 -8.31
CA ARG A 132 -11.05 -1.83 -7.95
C ARG A 132 -11.84 -2.72 -6.99
N ASP A 133 -12.52 -2.12 -6.01
CA ASP A 133 -13.29 -2.84 -5.00
C ASP A 133 -14.57 -3.46 -5.56
N LEU A 134 -15.19 -2.82 -6.57
CA LEU A 134 -16.42 -3.32 -7.20
C LEU A 134 -16.19 -4.30 -8.35
N VAL A 135 -15.00 -4.29 -8.99
CA VAL A 135 -14.65 -5.18 -10.11
C VAL A 135 -14.99 -6.65 -9.84
N PRO A 136 -14.62 -7.25 -8.69
CA PRO A 136 -14.89 -8.67 -8.44
C PRO A 136 -16.39 -9.01 -8.48
N PHE A 137 -17.24 -8.07 -8.04
CA PHE A 137 -18.68 -8.26 -7.93
C PHE A 137 -19.41 -8.18 -9.28
N TRP A 138 -18.82 -7.56 -10.31
CA TRP A 138 -19.39 -7.57 -11.66
C TRP A 138 -19.37 -8.95 -12.33
N SER A 139 -18.65 -9.91 -11.75
CA SER A 139 -18.73 -11.31 -12.17
C SER A 139 -19.98 -12.04 -11.64
N LEU A 140 -20.72 -11.45 -10.71
CA LEU A 140 -21.93 -12.00 -10.11
C LEU A 140 -23.19 -11.46 -10.79
N SER A 141 -24.26 -12.25 -10.81
CA SER A 141 -25.56 -11.73 -11.23
C SER A 141 -26.10 -10.77 -10.17
N PRO A 142 -26.95 -9.78 -10.54
CA PRO A 142 -27.58 -8.90 -9.56
C PRO A 142 -28.39 -9.65 -8.48
N GLU A 143 -28.98 -10.80 -8.84
CA GLU A 143 -29.68 -11.68 -7.89
C GLU A 143 -28.74 -12.30 -6.88
N GLU A 144 -27.59 -12.81 -7.34
CA GLU A 144 -26.57 -13.41 -6.49
C GLU A 144 -25.99 -12.39 -5.50
N VAL A 145 -25.77 -11.14 -5.93
CA VAL A 145 -25.33 -10.06 -5.02
C VAL A 145 -26.35 -9.86 -3.90
N ARG A 146 -27.65 -9.73 -4.22
CA ARG A 146 -28.71 -9.56 -3.22
C ARG A 146 -28.80 -10.76 -2.28
N TYR A 147 -28.71 -11.97 -2.82
CA TYR A 147 -28.74 -13.20 -2.05
C TYR A 147 -27.58 -13.27 -1.05
N ARG A 148 -26.35 -12.96 -1.48
CA ARG A 148 -25.18 -12.94 -0.59
C ARG A 148 -25.24 -11.85 0.46
N THR A 149 -25.75 -10.66 0.12
CA THR A 149 -26.03 -9.61 1.12
C THR A 149 -27.00 -10.11 2.18
N LYS A 150 -28.10 -10.76 1.79
CA LYS A 150 -29.06 -11.35 2.73
C LYS A 150 -28.39 -12.39 3.64
N GLN A 151 -27.52 -13.24 3.09
CA GLN A 151 -26.82 -14.25 3.88
C GLN A 151 -25.91 -13.66 4.95
N LEU A 152 -25.29 -12.50 4.70
CA LEU A 152 -24.55 -11.75 5.72
C LEU A 152 -25.48 -11.27 6.83
N LEU A 153 -26.62 -10.68 6.48
CA LEU A 153 -27.52 -9.97 7.40
C LEU A 153 -28.48 -10.87 8.19
N GLN A 154 -28.78 -12.08 7.69
CA GLN A 154 -29.74 -12.99 8.33
C GLN A 154 -29.21 -13.65 9.61
N ASN A 155 -27.90 -13.65 9.83
CA ASN A 155 -27.26 -14.29 10.98
C ASN A 155 -26.40 -13.27 11.76
N PRO A 156 -26.82 -12.84 12.97
CA PRO A 156 -26.07 -11.89 13.79
C PRO A 156 -24.67 -12.39 14.19
N TRP A 157 -24.43 -13.71 14.18
CA TRP A 157 -23.10 -14.28 14.38
C TRP A 157 -22.13 -13.87 13.26
N HIS A 158 -22.59 -13.35 12.13
CA HIS A 158 -21.69 -12.74 11.18
C HIS A 158 -21.19 -11.37 11.62
N ASN A 159 -21.61 -10.75 12.74
CA ASN A 159 -21.18 -9.39 13.12
C ASN A 159 -21.21 -8.41 11.92
N ALA A 160 -22.27 -8.52 11.11
CA ALA A 160 -22.54 -7.63 9.99
C ALA A 160 -23.88 -6.97 10.25
N THR A 161 -23.97 -5.67 9.96
CA THR A 161 -25.19 -4.88 10.17
C THR A 161 -25.65 -4.30 8.85
N GLY A 162 -26.96 -4.19 8.70
CA GLY A 162 -27.59 -3.75 7.46
C GLY A 162 -28.00 -2.28 7.50
N ILE A 163 -27.80 -1.58 6.40
CA ILE A 163 -28.50 -0.33 6.07
C ILE A 163 -29.37 -0.62 4.85
N SER A 164 -30.65 -0.26 4.94
CA SER A 164 -31.57 -0.30 3.81
C SER A 164 -31.86 1.12 3.33
N VAL A 165 -31.91 1.27 2.01
CA VAL A 165 -32.48 2.45 1.35
C VAL A 165 -33.83 2.05 0.79
N ARG A 166 -34.89 2.77 1.15
CA ARG A 166 -36.25 2.58 0.63
C ARG A 166 -36.90 3.92 0.36
N ASP A 167 -37.45 4.09 -0.85
CA ASP A 167 -38.11 5.33 -1.26
C ASP A 167 -37.28 6.59 -0.95
N GLY A 168 -35.98 6.51 -1.24
CA GLY A 168 -35.03 7.60 -1.04
C GLY A 168 -34.63 7.87 0.41
N LYS A 169 -34.97 6.98 1.36
CA LYS A 169 -34.63 7.12 2.79
C LYS A 169 -33.74 5.98 3.26
N ALA A 170 -32.63 6.32 3.91
CA ALA A 170 -31.73 5.35 4.54
C ALA A 170 -32.15 5.07 6.00
N ALA A 171 -32.07 3.81 6.42
CA ALA A 171 -32.29 3.40 7.80
C ALA A 171 -31.52 2.11 8.13
N THR A 172 -31.27 1.85 9.40
CA THR A 172 -30.72 0.55 9.84
C THR A 172 -31.75 -0.56 9.60
N SER A 173 -31.38 -1.62 8.88
CA SER A 173 -32.28 -2.74 8.56
C SER A 173 -32.18 -3.92 9.54
N THR A 174 -31.12 -3.98 10.33
CA THR A 174 -30.89 -5.01 11.37
C THR A 174 -30.76 -4.40 12.75
N ARG A 175 -30.89 -5.23 13.79
CA ARG A 175 -30.59 -4.82 15.17
C ARG A 175 -29.09 -4.53 15.27
N VAL A 176 -28.76 -3.26 15.47
CA VAL A 176 -27.39 -2.84 15.78
C VAL A 176 -27.11 -3.18 17.25
N VAL A 177 -25.92 -3.70 17.56
CA VAL A 177 -25.48 -3.87 18.94
C VAL A 177 -25.13 -2.48 19.50
N ASP A 178 -25.55 -2.18 20.73
CA ASP A 178 -25.52 -0.83 21.31
C ASP A 178 -24.15 -0.12 21.16
N ASP A 179 -23.04 -0.85 21.33
CA ASP A 179 -21.67 -0.31 21.24
C ASP A 179 -21.28 0.22 19.83
N HIS A 180 -22.03 -0.16 18.79
CA HIS A 180 -21.77 0.25 17.39
C HIS A 180 -22.88 1.14 16.82
N TRP A 181 -23.85 1.53 17.66
CA TRP A 181 -24.99 2.36 17.24
C TRP A 181 -24.56 3.73 16.70
N SER A 182 -23.59 4.39 17.36
CA SER A 182 -23.11 5.72 16.95
C SER A 182 -22.50 5.70 15.55
N THR A 183 -21.68 4.69 15.24
CA THR A 183 -21.08 4.50 13.92
C THR A 183 -22.16 4.27 12.86
N MET A 184 -23.15 3.42 13.16
CA MET A 184 -24.23 3.15 12.20
C MET A 184 -25.16 4.33 11.98
N SER A 185 -25.50 5.07 13.04
CA SER A 185 -26.27 6.32 12.91
C SER A 185 -25.52 7.32 12.04
N SER A 186 -24.20 7.46 12.23
CA SER A 186 -23.38 8.37 11.42
C SER A 186 -23.33 7.96 9.94
N LEU A 187 -23.27 6.66 9.63
CA LEU A 187 -23.36 6.17 8.26
C LEU A 187 -24.74 6.42 7.65
N VAL A 188 -25.82 6.21 8.41
CA VAL A 188 -27.17 6.52 7.96
C VAL A 188 -27.31 8.01 7.66
N ASP A 189 -26.81 8.89 8.53
CA ASP A 189 -26.83 10.35 8.33
C ASP A 189 -26.03 10.75 7.08
N MET A 190 -24.86 10.15 6.88
CA MET A 190 -24.03 10.37 5.69
C MET A 190 -24.75 9.96 4.40
N ILE A 191 -25.34 8.75 4.37
CA ILE A 191 -26.08 8.25 3.20
C ILE A 191 -27.34 9.08 2.96
N SER A 192 -28.02 9.52 4.03
CA SER A 192 -29.25 10.31 3.96
C SER A 192 -29.07 11.64 3.23
N ALA A 193 -27.85 12.18 3.19
CA ALA A 193 -27.54 13.42 2.45
C ALA A 193 -27.73 13.30 0.93
N PHE A 194 -27.75 12.08 0.39
CA PHE A 194 -27.90 11.82 -1.05
C PHE A 194 -28.84 10.64 -1.36
N SER A 195 -29.48 10.04 -0.36
CA SER A 195 -30.26 8.81 -0.51
C SER A 195 -31.48 8.95 -1.41
N GLU A 196 -32.01 10.17 -1.58
CA GLU A 196 -33.12 10.44 -2.50
C GLU A 196 -32.84 10.00 -3.95
N TRP A 197 -31.56 9.91 -4.34
CA TRP A 197 -31.14 9.59 -5.70
C TRP A 197 -30.60 8.16 -5.82
N LEU A 198 -30.67 7.39 -4.74
CA LEU A 198 -30.29 5.99 -4.70
C LEU A 198 -31.51 5.08 -4.95
N PRO A 199 -31.32 3.93 -5.60
CA PRO A 199 -32.36 2.92 -5.71
C PRO A 199 -32.59 2.20 -4.39
N ASP A 200 -33.70 1.45 -4.30
CA ASP A 200 -33.89 0.54 -3.19
C ASP A 200 -32.78 -0.53 -3.15
N MET A 201 -32.10 -0.60 -2.01
CA MET A 201 -30.99 -1.53 -1.78
C MET A 201 -30.80 -1.88 -0.31
N ASP A 202 -30.20 -3.05 -0.07
CA ASP A 202 -29.64 -3.40 1.24
C ASP A 202 -28.12 -3.48 1.14
N LEU A 203 -27.45 -2.92 2.14
CA LEU A 203 -26.00 -2.84 2.24
C LEU A 203 -25.58 -3.52 3.54
N ALA A 204 -24.62 -4.44 3.47
CA ALA A 204 -24.06 -5.10 4.65
C ALA A 204 -22.74 -4.44 5.04
N PHE A 205 -22.63 -4.05 6.30
CA PHE A 205 -21.45 -3.40 6.88
C PHE A 205 -20.81 -4.29 7.93
N ASN A 206 -19.50 -4.47 7.82
CA ASN A 206 -18.65 -5.05 8.85
C ASN A 206 -18.54 -4.08 10.02
N ILE A 207 -18.85 -4.56 11.22
CA ILE A 207 -18.74 -3.75 12.44
C ILE A 207 -17.34 -3.83 13.08
N ASN A 208 -16.53 -4.81 12.68
CA ASN A 208 -15.17 -4.99 13.16
C ASN A 208 -14.16 -4.23 12.27
N ASN A 209 -12.93 -4.04 12.78
CA ASN A 209 -11.87 -3.33 12.06
C ASN A 209 -11.13 -4.26 11.07
N GLU A 210 -11.11 -5.55 11.37
CA GLU A 210 -10.49 -6.56 10.54
C GLU A 210 -11.29 -6.75 9.23
N GLY A 211 -10.61 -6.68 8.07
CA GLY A 211 -11.17 -7.10 6.78
C GLY A 211 -11.54 -8.59 6.82
N ARG A 212 -12.45 -9.05 5.97
CA ARG A 212 -13.15 -10.35 6.17
C ARG A 212 -13.26 -11.21 4.93
N ILE A 213 -13.10 -10.65 3.74
CA ILE A 213 -13.31 -11.38 2.49
C ILE A 213 -11.95 -11.64 1.86
N ALA A 214 -11.46 -12.86 1.93
CA ALA A 214 -10.12 -13.23 1.47
C ALA A 214 -10.20 -14.23 0.32
N VAL A 215 -10.76 -13.84 -0.83
CA VAL A 215 -11.00 -14.81 -1.92
C VAL A 215 -9.66 -15.38 -2.42
N PRO A 216 -9.50 -16.72 -2.52
CA PRO A 216 -8.24 -17.30 -2.99
C PRO A 216 -7.93 -16.93 -4.45
N TRP A 217 -6.64 -16.82 -4.78
CA TRP A 217 -6.13 -16.47 -6.11
C TRP A 217 -6.75 -17.30 -7.22
N GLU A 218 -6.88 -18.61 -7.04
CA GLU A 218 -7.43 -19.53 -8.03
C GLU A 218 -8.89 -19.22 -8.38
N THR A 219 -9.62 -18.62 -7.42
CA THR A 219 -11.00 -18.17 -7.58
C THR A 219 -11.06 -16.73 -8.12
N GLN A 220 -10.19 -15.83 -7.63
CA GLN A 220 -10.13 -14.43 -8.11
C GLN A 220 -9.67 -14.34 -9.56
N ALA A 221 -8.60 -15.04 -9.98
CA ALA A 221 -8.01 -14.94 -11.31
C ALA A 221 -8.99 -15.23 -12.47
N ARG A 222 -10.11 -15.90 -12.18
CA ARG A 222 -11.17 -16.22 -13.15
C ARG A 222 -12.28 -15.16 -13.26
N LYS A 223 -12.32 -14.17 -12.35
CA LYS A 223 -13.41 -13.18 -12.25
C LYS A 223 -13.18 -11.90 -13.08
N PRO A 224 -11.99 -11.28 -13.13
CA PRO A 224 -11.74 -10.07 -13.92
C PRO A 224 -12.10 -10.26 -15.40
N GLN A 225 -11.76 -11.40 -16.00
CA GLN A 225 -12.11 -11.70 -17.39
C GLN A 225 -13.62 -11.71 -17.66
N LYS A 226 -14.44 -12.19 -16.70
CA LYS A 226 -15.91 -12.12 -16.81
C LYS A 226 -16.43 -10.71 -16.56
N ALA A 227 -15.84 -9.98 -15.62
CA ALA A 227 -16.24 -8.62 -15.25
C ALA A 227 -15.89 -7.57 -16.32
N GLU A 228 -14.78 -7.74 -17.02
CA GLU A 228 -14.36 -6.91 -18.15
C GLU A 228 -15.24 -7.19 -19.39
N ALA A 229 -15.49 -8.46 -19.71
CA ALA A 229 -16.39 -8.84 -20.80
C ALA A 229 -17.84 -8.37 -20.58
N ALA A 230 -18.31 -8.26 -19.33
CA ALA A 230 -19.63 -7.69 -19.01
C ALA A 230 -19.67 -6.15 -19.11
N GLY A 231 -18.51 -5.48 -18.99
CA GLY A 231 -18.36 -4.04 -19.04
C GLY A 231 -18.15 -3.46 -20.44
N GLU A 232 -17.72 -4.29 -21.40
CA GLU A 232 -17.54 -3.89 -22.79
C GLU A 232 -18.88 -3.54 -23.46
N VAL A 233 -19.20 -2.25 -23.38
CA VAL A 233 -20.12 -1.54 -24.30
C VAL A 233 -21.60 -1.93 -24.16
N SER A 234 -22.15 -1.87 -22.95
CA SER A 234 -23.58 -1.61 -22.81
C SER A 234 -23.87 -0.11 -22.97
N ALA A 235 -24.93 0.24 -23.70
CA ALA A 235 -25.37 1.63 -23.86
C ALA A 235 -25.62 2.29 -22.49
N PRO A 236 -25.45 3.63 -22.36
CA PRO A 236 -25.69 4.31 -21.09
C PRO A 236 -27.11 4.02 -20.60
N ARG A 237 -27.21 3.62 -19.32
CA ARG A 237 -28.49 3.40 -18.65
C ARG A 237 -28.80 4.63 -17.81
N PRO A 238 -29.74 5.49 -18.21
CA PRO A 238 -29.99 6.74 -17.49
C PRO A 238 -30.74 6.53 -16.17
N GLN A 239 -31.36 5.37 -15.97
CA GLN A 239 -32.23 5.09 -14.82
C GLN A 239 -31.95 3.70 -14.25
N PHE A 240 -32.21 3.56 -12.95
CA PHE A 240 -32.23 2.26 -12.29
C PHE A 240 -33.42 1.41 -12.75
N SER A 241 -33.30 0.09 -12.60
CA SER A 241 -34.41 -0.84 -12.86
C SER A 241 -35.61 -0.53 -11.96
N THR A 242 -36.83 -0.70 -12.45
CA THR A 242 -38.05 -0.51 -11.66
C THR A 242 -38.26 -1.65 -10.65
N ASN A 243 -39.11 -1.40 -9.65
CA ASN A 243 -39.55 -2.38 -8.64
C ASN A 243 -38.40 -3.09 -7.90
N ARG A 244 -37.37 -2.35 -7.49
CA ARG A 244 -36.22 -2.93 -6.78
C ARG A 244 -36.53 -3.35 -5.37
N ALA A 245 -37.37 -2.64 -4.62
CA ALA A 245 -37.80 -3.06 -3.28
C ALA A 245 -38.28 -4.52 -3.26
N ALA A 246 -39.08 -4.96 -4.24
CA ALA A 246 -39.58 -6.32 -4.31
C ALA A 246 -38.50 -7.38 -4.61
N GLN A 247 -37.33 -6.96 -5.10
CA GLN A 247 -36.19 -7.84 -5.36
C GLN A 247 -35.32 -8.09 -4.13
N TRP A 248 -35.55 -7.32 -3.05
CA TRP A 248 -34.90 -7.49 -1.76
C TRP A 248 -35.85 -8.22 -0.82
N GLU A 249 -35.57 -9.49 -0.57
CA GLU A 249 -36.37 -10.28 0.35
C GLU A 249 -36.27 -9.72 1.78
N PRO A 250 -37.37 -9.71 2.55
CA PRO A 250 -37.33 -9.34 3.95
C PRO A 250 -36.32 -10.20 4.70
N LEU A 251 -35.53 -9.57 5.57
CA LEU A 251 -34.63 -10.30 6.46
C LEU A 251 -35.47 -11.18 7.40
N PRO A 252 -35.23 -12.50 7.46
CA PRO A 252 -35.99 -13.38 8.33
C PRO A 252 -35.71 -13.07 9.80
N ASN A 253 -36.58 -13.55 10.68
CA ASN A 253 -36.24 -13.67 12.10
C ASN A 253 -34.96 -14.52 12.22
N TYR A 254 -33.96 -14.02 12.95
CA TYR A 254 -32.57 -14.48 13.08
C TYR A 254 -32.38 -15.98 13.46
N ASN A 255 -32.82 -16.92 12.62
CA ASN A 255 -32.91 -18.34 12.95
C ASN A 255 -32.19 -19.25 11.94
N THR A 256 -31.32 -18.70 11.10
CA THR A 256 -30.58 -19.51 10.13
C THR A 256 -29.24 -19.97 10.72
N GLU A 257 -29.04 -21.29 10.79
CA GLU A 257 -27.77 -21.90 11.22
C GLU A 257 -26.67 -21.82 10.14
N GLU A 258 -26.99 -21.37 8.93
CA GLU A 258 -26.02 -21.23 7.84
C GLU A 258 -24.94 -20.20 8.23
N GLN A 259 -23.71 -20.68 8.38
CA GLN A 259 -22.52 -19.90 8.64
C GLN A 259 -21.74 -19.73 7.34
N LYS A 260 -21.67 -18.49 6.85
CA LYS A 260 -20.86 -18.11 5.67
C LYS A 260 -19.43 -17.72 6.01
N MET A 261 -19.13 -17.64 7.30
CA MET A 261 -17.84 -17.21 7.81
C MET A 261 -17.28 -18.17 8.83
N GLN A 262 -15.97 -18.11 9.02
CA GLN A 262 -15.23 -18.87 10.01
C GLN A 262 -14.60 -17.89 11.00
N ASP A 263 -14.70 -18.19 12.30
CA ASP A 263 -14.06 -17.41 13.35
C ASP A 263 -12.63 -17.89 13.55
N LEU A 264 -11.68 -17.02 13.19
CA LEU A 264 -10.24 -17.24 13.30
C LEU A 264 -9.58 -16.14 14.14
N GLY A 265 -10.36 -15.52 15.04
CA GLY A 265 -9.82 -14.62 16.05
C GLY A 265 -8.69 -15.28 16.86
N TRP A 266 -7.67 -14.50 17.15
CA TRP A 266 -6.48 -14.86 17.92
C TRP A 266 -5.60 -15.96 17.31
N GLN A 267 -5.81 -16.30 16.03
CA GLN A 267 -5.03 -17.30 15.30
C GLN A 267 -4.15 -16.65 14.24
N SER A 268 -3.04 -17.29 13.88
CA SER A 268 -2.23 -16.84 12.74
C SER A 268 -2.95 -17.15 11.43
N ILE A 269 -3.16 -16.13 10.62
CA ILE A 269 -3.96 -16.19 9.39
C ILE A 269 -3.16 -15.91 8.12
N PHE A 270 -1.86 -15.58 8.21
CA PHE A 270 -1.07 -15.20 7.03
C PHE A 270 -1.10 -16.26 5.94
N HIS A 271 -0.78 -17.51 6.28
CA HIS A 271 -0.69 -18.59 5.30
C HIS A 271 -2.05 -19.09 4.83
N SER A 272 -3.11 -18.91 5.64
CA SER A 272 -4.46 -19.37 5.28
C SER A 272 -5.23 -18.31 4.49
N HIS A 273 -5.24 -17.05 4.94
CA HIS A 273 -6.05 -15.97 4.38
C HIS A 273 -5.21 -14.78 3.88
N GLY A 274 -4.15 -14.40 4.59
CA GLY A 274 -3.35 -13.21 4.23
C GLY A 274 -2.65 -13.33 2.88
N SER A 275 -2.15 -14.52 2.55
CA SER A 275 -1.50 -14.85 1.28
C SER A 275 -2.44 -15.59 0.31
N ALA A 276 -3.72 -15.78 0.66
CA ALA A 276 -4.65 -16.56 -0.16
C ALA A 276 -4.84 -15.94 -1.56
N HIS A 277 -4.86 -14.62 -1.63
CA HIS A 277 -4.97 -13.87 -2.88
C HIS A 277 -3.68 -13.90 -3.72
N CYS A 278 -2.57 -14.41 -3.18
CA CYS A 278 -1.29 -14.37 -3.88
C CYS A 278 -1.15 -15.51 -4.89
N PRO A 279 -0.46 -15.26 -6.03
CA PRO A 279 -0.12 -16.30 -6.98
C PRO A 279 0.61 -17.47 -6.30
N PRO A 280 0.38 -18.74 -6.72
CA PRO A 280 0.99 -19.90 -6.09
C PRO A 280 2.52 -19.87 -6.02
N GLY A 281 3.18 -19.22 -6.99
CA GLY A 281 4.65 -19.08 -7.06
C GLY A 281 5.21 -17.83 -6.38
N SER A 282 4.40 -17.12 -5.59
CA SER A 282 4.83 -15.90 -4.89
C SER A 282 5.65 -16.24 -3.63
N PRO A 283 6.60 -15.38 -3.22
CA PRO A 283 7.35 -15.57 -1.97
C PRO A 283 6.47 -15.79 -0.75
N ALA A 284 5.34 -15.08 -0.61
CA ALA A 284 4.41 -15.25 0.51
C ALA A 284 3.79 -16.67 0.60
N ARG A 285 3.64 -17.35 -0.55
CA ARG A 285 3.12 -18.72 -0.61
C ARG A 285 4.23 -19.75 -0.39
N GLU A 286 5.40 -19.55 -1.00
CA GLU A 286 6.48 -20.54 -1.04
C GLU A 286 7.46 -20.46 0.13
N GLN A 287 7.73 -19.27 0.65
CA GLN A 287 8.79 -19.04 1.64
C GLN A 287 8.21 -19.00 3.06
N ARG A 288 9.04 -19.35 4.04
CA ARG A 288 8.73 -19.22 5.46
C ARG A 288 9.88 -18.48 6.13
N ASN A 289 9.60 -17.28 6.63
CA ASN A 289 10.59 -16.54 7.40
C ASN A 289 10.34 -16.75 8.89
N TRP A 290 11.21 -17.52 9.53
CA TRP A 290 11.11 -17.85 10.96
C TRP A 290 11.93 -16.90 11.84
N ASP A 291 12.85 -16.14 11.26
CA ASP A 291 13.66 -15.19 12.01
C ASP A 291 12.85 -13.91 12.28
N ARG A 292 12.52 -13.70 13.55
CA ARG A 292 11.80 -12.52 14.05
C ARG A 292 12.72 -11.49 14.68
N GLY A 293 14.01 -11.81 14.83
CA GLY A 293 15.00 -10.97 15.50
C GLY A 293 15.79 -10.09 14.54
N SER A 294 15.85 -10.47 13.26
CA SER A 294 16.52 -9.69 12.21
C SER A 294 15.54 -9.13 11.17
N LEU A 295 15.89 -7.97 10.59
CA LEU A 295 15.13 -7.38 9.50
C LEU A 295 15.38 -8.18 8.21
N CYS A 296 14.31 -8.64 7.55
CA CYS A 296 14.41 -9.23 6.22
C CYS A 296 14.72 -8.17 5.17
N SER A 297 16.01 -7.87 4.97
CA SER A 297 16.44 -6.85 4.01
C SER A 297 16.05 -7.19 2.56
N SER A 298 16.02 -8.48 2.18
CA SER A 298 15.56 -8.92 0.87
C SER A 298 14.06 -8.74 0.67
N CYS A 299 13.26 -8.84 1.72
CA CYS A 299 11.81 -8.60 1.67
C CYS A 299 11.51 -7.10 1.55
N ALA A 300 12.30 -6.26 2.23
CA ALA A 300 12.16 -4.81 2.22
C ALA A 300 12.71 -4.12 0.95
N ALA A 301 13.79 -4.66 0.38
CA ALA A 301 14.53 -4.04 -0.72
C ALA A 301 13.68 -3.63 -1.94
N PRO A 302 12.66 -4.39 -2.39
CA PRO A 302 11.83 -4.00 -3.54
C PRO A 302 11.04 -2.69 -3.32
N HIS A 303 10.72 -2.35 -2.07
CA HIS A 303 9.84 -1.25 -1.74
C HIS A 303 10.48 -0.17 -0.87
N SER A 304 11.79 -0.27 -0.60
CA SER A 304 12.50 0.66 0.28
C SER A 304 13.65 1.39 -0.43
N MET A 305 13.91 2.61 0.04
CA MET A 305 15.12 3.37 -0.23
C MET A 305 15.92 3.46 1.07
N GLY A 306 16.87 2.53 1.24
CA GLY A 306 17.59 2.36 2.49
C GLY A 306 16.65 1.87 3.60
N LEU A 307 16.44 2.69 4.63
CA LEU A 307 15.56 2.37 5.77
C LEU A 307 14.13 2.91 5.59
N PHE A 308 13.87 3.65 4.51
CA PHE A 308 12.60 4.33 4.32
C PHE A 308 11.75 3.61 3.27
N PRO A 309 10.44 3.42 3.48
CA PRO A 309 9.55 2.98 2.42
C PRO A 309 9.55 4.00 1.28
N ALA A 310 9.69 3.51 0.05
CA ALA A 310 9.80 4.33 -1.15
C ALA A 310 8.69 4.05 -2.17
N ASN A 311 8.26 2.80 -2.29
CA ASN A 311 7.19 2.40 -3.20
C ASN A 311 6.01 1.88 -2.39
N TRP A 312 4.95 2.67 -2.28
CA TRP A 312 3.76 2.31 -1.50
C TRP A 312 3.00 1.12 -2.09
N THR A 313 2.97 1.01 -3.42
CA THR A 313 2.29 -0.09 -4.12
C THR A 313 2.96 -1.42 -3.78
N GLU A 314 4.29 -1.48 -3.86
CA GLU A 314 5.07 -2.67 -3.50
C GLU A 314 5.07 -2.90 -1.98
N LEU A 315 5.15 -1.86 -1.15
CA LEU A 315 5.04 -2.01 0.30
C LEU A 315 3.70 -2.63 0.70
N SER A 316 2.63 -2.31 -0.02
CA SER A 316 1.30 -2.86 0.22
C SER A 316 1.12 -4.25 -0.41
N ASP A 317 2.02 -4.70 -1.29
CA ASP A 317 1.92 -6.04 -1.87
C ASP A 317 2.45 -7.10 -0.89
N VAL A 318 1.52 -7.81 -0.28
CA VAL A 318 1.81 -8.88 0.68
C VAL A 318 2.49 -10.08 -0.01
N CYS A 319 2.33 -10.23 -1.32
CA CYS A 319 2.76 -11.43 -2.03
C CYS A 319 4.27 -11.62 -2.14
N HIS A 320 5.08 -10.55 -2.12
CA HIS A 320 6.54 -10.68 -2.01
C HIS A 320 7.09 -10.56 -0.59
N GLN A 321 6.24 -10.39 0.42
CA GLN A 321 6.65 -10.12 1.81
C GLN A 321 6.31 -11.28 2.75
N PRO A 322 7.01 -12.43 2.67
CA PRO A 322 6.76 -13.58 3.53
C PRO A 322 7.07 -13.32 5.01
N ASP A 323 7.83 -12.28 5.32
CA ASP A 323 8.16 -11.84 6.68
C ASP A 323 6.97 -11.21 7.42
N LEU A 324 5.99 -10.67 6.70
CA LEU A 324 4.75 -10.15 7.31
C LEU A 324 3.94 -11.23 8.05
N ALA A 325 4.19 -12.52 7.78
CA ALA A 325 3.57 -13.62 8.50
C ALA A 325 3.75 -13.53 10.02
N GLU A 326 4.90 -13.01 10.45
CA GLU A 326 5.29 -12.95 11.85
C GLU A 326 5.40 -11.52 12.38
N LEU A 327 5.52 -10.54 11.49
CA LEU A 327 5.76 -9.14 11.83
C LEU A 327 4.50 -8.26 11.78
N HIS A 328 3.41 -8.72 11.17
CA HIS A 328 2.18 -7.93 11.03
C HIS A 328 1.09 -8.37 12.00
N GLY A 329 0.62 -7.47 12.88
CA GLY A 329 -0.34 -7.79 13.94
C GLY A 329 -1.65 -8.40 13.44
N PHE A 330 -2.21 -7.87 12.35
CA PHE A 330 -3.43 -8.43 11.74
C PHE A 330 -3.23 -9.86 11.23
N TYR A 331 -2.04 -10.21 10.72
CA TYR A 331 -1.81 -11.55 10.17
C TYR A 331 -1.40 -12.56 11.24
N ASN A 332 -0.75 -12.11 12.31
CA ASN A 332 -0.25 -12.97 13.38
C ASN A 332 -1.36 -13.36 14.38
N SER A 333 -2.19 -12.40 14.81
CA SER A 333 -3.25 -12.67 15.80
C SER A 333 -4.31 -11.56 15.75
N PRO A 334 -5.20 -11.55 14.74
CA PRO A 334 -6.26 -10.56 14.67
C PRO A 334 -7.32 -10.82 15.75
N SER A 335 -7.90 -9.77 16.33
CA SER A 335 -8.69 -9.90 17.56
C SER A 335 -10.10 -10.44 17.33
N ALA A 336 -10.79 -9.94 16.30
CA ALA A 336 -12.19 -10.26 16.01
C ALA A 336 -12.37 -10.66 14.52
N PHE A 337 -11.57 -11.62 14.07
CA PHE A 337 -11.51 -12.00 12.66
C PHE A 337 -12.47 -13.13 12.31
N ARG A 338 -13.60 -12.76 11.73
CA ARG A 338 -14.54 -13.70 11.09
C ARG A 338 -14.42 -13.55 9.58
N THR A 339 -14.03 -14.60 8.88
CA THR A 339 -13.59 -14.50 7.48
C THR A 339 -14.32 -15.44 6.55
N SER A 340 -14.31 -15.15 5.25
CA SER A 340 -14.83 -16.02 4.21
C SER A 340 -13.93 -16.03 2.97
N TYR A 341 -13.81 -17.21 2.35
CA TYR A 341 -13.25 -17.36 1.00
C TYR A 341 -14.29 -17.07 -0.10
N GLU A 342 -15.57 -16.98 0.27
CA GLU A 342 -16.64 -16.62 -0.65
C GLU A 342 -16.66 -15.09 -0.84
N LEU A 343 -16.83 -14.63 -2.09
CA LEU A 343 -16.95 -13.21 -2.40
C LEU A 343 -18.32 -12.68 -1.94
N LEU A 344 -18.36 -12.08 -0.75
CA LEU A 344 -19.58 -11.54 -0.14
C LEU A 344 -19.54 -9.99 -0.21
N PRO A 345 -20.64 -9.31 -0.57
CA PRO A 345 -20.69 -7.86 -0.71
C PRO A 345 -20.76 -7.19 0.67
N LEU A 346 -19.60 -7.08 1.32
CA LEU A 346 -19.46 -6.54 2.67
C LEU A 346 -18.64 -5.25 2.62
N PHE A 347 -19.26 -4.15 3.08
CA PHE A 347 -18.58 -2.88 3.28
C PHE A 347 -17.80 -2.92 4.60
N SER A 348 -16.54 -2.51 4.59
CA SER A 348 -15.67 -2.53 5.77
C SER A 348 -15.01 -1.19 5.98
N GLN A 349 -14.75 -0.84 7.25
CA GLN A 349 -14.05 0.41 7.60
C GLN A 349 -12.56 0.37 7.20
N SER A 350 -11.98 -0.84 7.17
CA SER A 350 -10.62 -1.08 6.73
C SER A 350 -10.47 -2.50 6.19
N LYS A 351 -9.47 -2.70 5.33
CA LYS A 351 -9.05 -4.00 4.84
C LYS A 351 -7.56 -4.02 4.59
N ALA A 352 -6.94 -5.20 4.74
CA ALA A 352 -5.57 -5.40 4.31
C ALA A 352 -5.52 -5.60 2.78
N PRO A 353 -4.38 -5.32 2.14
CA PRO A 353 -4.19 -5.61 0.72
C PRO A 353 -4.56 -7.06 0.38
N GLY A 354 -5.22 -7.24 -0.77
CA GLY A 354 -5.67 -8.56 -1.25
C GLY A 354 -7.01 -9.05 -0.71
N PHE A 355 -7.59 -8.38 0.28
CA PHE A 355 -8.97 -8.64 0.72
C PHE A 355 -9.98 -7.94 -0.19
N ASP A 356 -11.11 -8.59 -0.44
CA ASP A 356 -12.17 -8.16 -1.36
C ASP A 356 -13.34 -7.43 -0.66
N ASP A 357 -13.16 -7.04 0.61
CA ASP A 357 -14.09 -6.12 1.27
C ASP A 357 -14.23 -4.82 0.46
N ILE A 358 -15.41 -4.19 0.49
CA ILE A 358 -15.66 -2.91 -0.18
C ILE A 358 -15.33 -1.79 0.83
N LEU A 359 -14.42 -0.88 0.49
CA LEU A 359 -14.12 0.28 1.35
C LEU A 359 -15.02 1.48 1.06
#